data_AF-A8Q4Y5-F1
#
_entry.id   AF-A8Q4Y5-F1
#
_cell.length_a   1.000
_cell.length_b   1.000
_cell.length_c   1.000
_cell.angle_alpha   90.00
_cell.angle_beta   90.00
_cell.angle_gamma   90.00
#
_symmetry.space_group_name_H-M   'P 1'
#
loop_
_entity.id
_entity.type
_entity.pdbx_description
1 polymer ?
#
loop_
_entity_poly.entity_id
_entity_poly.type
_entity_poly.pdbx_seq_one_letter_code
_entity_poly.pdbx_strand_id
1 'polypeptide(L)'
;MFRFLFVLALALVPFVLGHDDRWLYCFHRDTDKSPDLQWRIDLLGTINVCKTLSSGSIVPADHNACVMQPFDVQWFKKRCEAIQGSSGVHRAGGYLVPKLN
;
A
#
# COMPACT_ATOMS: atom_id res chain seq x y z
N MET A 1 12.99 21.51 -48.28
CA MET A 1 12.09 20.46 -47.78
C MET A 1 12.77 19.76 -46.60
N PHE A 2 12.57 20.25 -45.37
CA PHE A 2 13.14 19.62 -44.18
C PHE A 2 12.16 18.56 -43.66
N ARG A 3 12.58 17.29 -43.77
CA ARG A 3 11.88 16.13 -43.23
C ARG A 3 11.99 16.14 -41.71
N PHE A 4 10.87 16.36 -41.01
CA PHE A 4 10.78 16.17 -39.57
C PHE A 4 10.86 14.67 -39.24
N LEU A 5 12.01 14.24 -38.73
CA LEU A 5 12.14 12.96 -38.03
C LEU A 5 11.54 13.13 -36.64
N PHE A 6 10.30 12.66 -36.46
CA PHE A 6 9.75 12.43 -35.12
C PHE A 6 10.55 11.30 -34.47
N VAL A 7 11.56 11.68 -33.70
CA VAL A 7 12.30 10.75 -32.84
C VAL A 7 11.31 10.28 -31.77
N LEU A 8 10.95 9.02 -31.89
CA LEU A 8 10.12 8.27 -30.96
C LEU A 8 10.80 8.30 -29.59
N ALA A 9 10.39 9.23 -28.73
CA ALA A 9 10.76 9.22 -27.32
C ALA A 9 10.04 8.04 -26.67
N LEU A 10 10.61 6.84 -26.82
CA LEU A 10 10.36 5.71 -25.95
C LEU A 10 10.79 6.15 -24.56
N ALA A 11 9.83 6.71 -23.81
CA ALA A 11 9.96 6.96 -22.40
C ALA A 11 10.36 5.64 -21.75
N LEU A 12 11.63 5.56 -21.37
CA LEU A 12 12.16 4.61 -20.41
C LEU A 12 11.44 4.90 -19.09
N VAL A 13 10.20 4.45 -18.97
CA VAL A 13 9.55 4.32 -17.68
C VAL A 13 10.28 3.16 -17.02
N PRO A 14 11.05 3.40 -15.94
CA PRO A 14 11.58 2.30 -15.17
C PRO A 14 10.36 1.54 -14.67
N PHE A 15 10.12 0.36 -15.25
CA PHE A 15 9.26 -0.64 -14.65
C PHE A 15 9.94 -1.05 -13.35
N VAL A 16 9.66 -0.28 -12.30
CA VAL A 16 9.88 -0.71 -10.94
C VAL A 16 8.99 -1.94 -10.82
N LEU A 17 9.60 -3.11 -10.96
CA LEU A 17 9.07 -4.39 -10.54
C LEU A 17 8.86 -4.29 -9.03
N GLY A 18 7.77 -3.62 -8.65
CA GLY A 18 7.26 -3.63 -7.30
C GLY A 18 6.93 -5.07 -7.00
N HIS A 19 7.61 -5.62 -5.99
CA HIS A 19 7.20 -6.83 -5.30
C HIS A 19 5.67 -6.82 -5.19
N ASP A 20 5.07 -7.98 -5.47
CA ASP A 20 3.65 -8.21 -5.76
C ASP A 20 2.76 -7.84 -4.55
N ASP A 21 2.69 -6.55 -4.22
CA ASP A 21 1.88 -5.88 -3.18
C ASP A 21 0.41 -5.86 -3.64
N ARG A 22 -0.08 -6.96 -4.24
CA ARG A 22 -1.47 -7.08 -4.70
C ARG A 22 -2.44 -7.00 -3.53
N TRP A 23 -2.01 -7.40 -2.34
CA TRP A 23 -2.81 -7.41 -1.11
C TRP A 23 -2.12 -6.57 -0.05
N LEU A 24 -2.67 -5.38 0.20
CA LEU A 24 -2.14 -4.45 1.19
C LEU A 24 -3.10 -4.28 2.37
N TYR A 25 -2.49 -4.16 3.54
CA TYR A 25 -3.16 -3.96 4.81
C TYR A 25 -2.53 -2.80 5.55
N CYS A 26 -3.34 -2.16 6.38
CA CYS A 26 -2.85 -1.33 7.46
C CYS A 26 -2.58 -2.18 8.69
N PHE A 27 -1.43 -1.95 9.32
CA PHE A 27 -1.06 -2.55 10.59
C PHE A 27 -0.92 -1.45 11.62
N HIS A 28 -1.43 -1.69 12.84
CA HIS A 28 -1.16 -0.86 13.99
C HIS A 28 -0.19 -1.58 14.93
N ARG A 29 0.67 -0.81 15.57
CA ARG A 29 1.61 -1.34 16.57
C ARG A 29 0.97 -1.35 17.96
N ASP A 30 0.66 -2.53 18.48
CA ASP A 30 0.37 -2.76 19.90
C ASP A 30 1.67 -2.72 20.72
N THR A 31 1.87 -1.64 21.47
CA THR A 31 3.04 -1.43 22.31
C THR A 31 3.04 -2.28 23.58
N ASP A 32 1.91 -2.89 23.93
CA ASP A 32 1.75 -3.65 25.18
C ASP A 32 2.08 -5.14 25.00
N LYS A 33 2.52 -5.56 23.81
CA LYS A 33 2.85 -6.96 23.47
C LYS A 33 4.34 -7.16 23.23
N SER A 34 4.77 -8.41 23.45
CA SER A 34 6.12 -8.88 23.08
C SER A 34 6.46 -8.51 21.63
N PRO A 35 7.73 -8.18 21.32
CA PRO A 35 8.19 -7.69 20.01
C PRO A 35 7.66 -8.43 18.80
N ASP A 36 7.52 -9.75 18.90
CA ASP A 36 7.04 -10.62 17.81
C ASP A 36 5.52 -10.52 17.55
N LEU A 37 4.76 -9.92 18.46
CA LEU A 37 3.29 -9.78 18.39
C LEU A 37 2.82 -8.32 18.34
N GLN A 38 3.74 -7.39 18.11
CA GLN A 38 3.42 -5.96 18.17
C GLN A 38 2.60 -5.48 16.98
N TRP A 39 2.60 -6.16 15.84
CA TRP A 39 1.89 -5.66 14.65
C TRP A 39 0.62 -6.44 14.42
N ARG A 40 -0.52 -5.74 14.38
CA ARG A 40 -1.82 -6.34 14.07
C ARG A 40 -2.50 -5.60 12.93
N ILE A 41 -3.23 -6.36 12.11
CA ILE A 41 -4.00 -5.79 11.01
C ILE A 41 -5.07 -4.86 11.58
N ASP A 42 -5.03 -3.60 11.19
CA ASP A 42 -6.10 -2.62 11.35
C ASP A 42 -7.07 -2.77 10.17
N LEU A 43 -8.05 -3.66 10.33
CA LEU A 43 -9.08 -3.94 9.32
C LEU A 43 -9.86 -2.69 8.93
N LEU A 44 -10.24 -1.88 9.92
CA LEU A 44 -11.03 -0.68 9.68
C LEU A 44 -10.20 0.37 8.96
N GLY A 45 -8.96 0.58 9.39
CA GLY A 45 -8.00 1.44 8.70
C GLY A 45 -7.74 1.00 7.26
N THR A 46 -7.56 -0.30 7.04
CA THR A 46 -7.38 -0.89 5.70
C THR A 46 -8.58 -0.57 4.80
N ILE A 47 -9.80 -0.83 5.27
CA ILE A 47 -11.03 -0.59 4.51
C ILE A 47 -11.20 0.90 4.19
N ASN A 48 -11.00 1.77 5.20
CA ASN A 48 -11.18 3.20 5.03
C ASN A 48 -10.16 3.78 4.05
N VAL A 49 -8.88 3.42 4.18
CA VAL A 49 -7.85 3.85 3.23
C VAL A 49 -8.15 3.32 1.84
N CYS A 50 -8.51 2.05 1.70
CA CYS A 50 -8.80 1.45 0.40
C CYS A 50 -9.90 2.19 -0.37
N LYS A 51 -11.00 2.53 0.31
CA LYS A 51 -12.13 3.25 -0.28
C LYS A 51 -11.78 4.66 -0.77
N THR A 52 -10.69 5.25 -0.28
CA THR A 52 -10.25 6.58 -0.72
C THR A 52 -9.40 6.55 -1.99
N LEU A 53 -8.99 5.37 -2.45
CA LEU A 53 -8.14 5.20 -3.62
C LEU A 53 -8.99 4.95 -4.86
N SER A 54 -8.59 5.54 -5.98
CA SER A 54 -9.37 5.48 -7.23
C SER A 54 -9.47 4.07 -7.82
N SER A 55 -8.45 3.23 -7.58
CA SER A 55 -8.38 1.85 -8.03
C SER A 55 -8.50 0.83 -6.88
N GLY A 56 -8.82 1.30 -5.67
CA GLY A 56 -8.92 0.46 -4.48
C GLY A 56 -10.15 -0.43 -4.49
N SER A 57 -9.96 -1.73 -4.22
CA SER A 57 -11.01 -2.70 -4.05
C SER A 57 -10.72 -3.61 -2.86
N ILE A 58 -11.75 -3.93 -2.09
CA ILE A 58 -11.65 -4.84 -0.95
C ILE A 58 -11.90 -6.26 -1.41
N VAL A 59 -11.02 -7.18 -1.00
CA VAL A 59 -11.19 -8.62 -1.21
C VAL A 59 -11.57 -9.27 0.13
N PRO A 60 -12.86 -9.61 0.33
CA PRO A 60 -13.32 -10.18 1.61
C PRO A 60 -12.71 -11.55 1.93
N ALA A 61 -12.40 -12.32 0.88
CA ALA A 61 -11.81 -13.66 1.00
C ALA A 61 -10.42 -13.64 1.67
N ASP A 62 -9.69 -12.52 1.55
CA ASP A 62 -8.34 -12.35 2.07
C ASP A 62 -8.33 -11.34 3.23
N HIS A 63 -9.09 -11.63 4.29
CA HIS A 63 -9.14 -10.79 5.51
C HIS A 63 -9.38 -9.30 5.22
N ASN A 64 -10.20 -8.98 4.21
CA ASN A 64 -10.44 -7.61 3.74
C ASN A 64 -9.19 -6.86 3.25
N ALA A 65 -8.27 -7.57 2.57
CA ALA A 65 -7.15 -6.96 1.87
C ALA A 65 -7.62 -5.84 0.92
N CYS A 66 -6.81 -4.80 0.82
CA CYS A 66 -6.97 -3.82 -0.25
C CYS A 66 -6.12 -4.22 -1.46
N VAL A 67 -6.77 -4.30 -2.62
CA VAL A 67 -6.15 -4.49 -3.94
C VAL A 67 -6.27 -3.20 -4.70
N MET A 68 -5.19 -2.79 -5.36
CA MET A 68 -5.14 -1.53 -6.10
C MET A 68 -4.16 -1.63 -7.26
N GLN A 69 -4.27 -0.69 -8.19
CA GLN A 69 -3.28 -0.55 -9.25
C GLN A 69 -1.97 0.08 -8.71
N PRO A 70 -0.82 -0.16 -9.35
CA PRO A 70 0.49 0.29 -8.85
C PRO A 70 0.59 1.79 -8.53
N PHE A 71 -0.15 2.65 -9.25
CA PHE A 71 -0.13 4.09 -9.02
C PHE A 71 -0.77 4.52 -7.68
N ASP A 72 -1.66 3.71 -7.11
CA ASP A 72 -2.34 4.00 -5.84
C ASP A 72 -1.60 3.42 -4.62
N VAL A 73 -0.61 2.54 -4.83
CA VAL A 73 0.15 1.89 -3.74
C VAL A 73 0.83 2.90 -2.83
N GLN A 74 1.47 3.92 -3.39
CA GLN A 74 2.14 4.95 -2.58
C GLN A 74 1.13 5.80 -1.79
N TRP A 75 -0.06 6.03 -2.35
CA TRP A 75 -1.13 6.74 -1.65
C TRP A 75 -1.71 5.91 -0.50
N PHE A 76 -1.86 4.60 -0.71
CA PHE A 76 -2.24 3.67 0.35
C PHE A 76 -1.26 3.74 1.52
N LYS A 77 0.04 3.60 1.25
CA LYS A 77 1.10 3.62 2.27
C LYS A 77 1.06 4.90 3.11
N LYS A 78 1.02 6.07 2.44
CA LYS A 78 0.95 7.37 3.11
C LYS A 78 -0.31 7.56 3.97
N ARG A 79 -1.47 7.18 3.43
CA ARG A 79 -2.74 7.34 4.16
C ARG A 79 -2.84 6.40 5.36
N CYS A 80 -2.26 5.21 5.22
CA CYS A 80 -2.17 4.25 6.30
C CYS A 80 -1.29 4.75 7.45
N GLU A 81 -0.12 5.29 7.15
CA GLU A 81 0.79 5.90 8.13
C GLU A 81 0.21 7.18 8.77
N ALA A 82 -0.69 7.87 8.05
CA ALA A 82 -1.39 9.05 8.54
C ALA A 82 -2.61 8.75 9.44
N ILE A 83 -2.96 7.47 9.66
CA ILE A 83 -4.02 7.09 10.60
C ILE A 83 -3.56 7.51 12.00
N GLN A 84 -4.19 8.56 12.53
CA GLN A 84 -3.99 9.00 13.90
C GLN A 84 -4.97 8.22 14.80
N GLY A 85 -4.47 7.15 15.40
CA GLY A 85 -5.17 6.36 16.42
C GLY A 85 -4.50 6.49 17.78
N SER A 86 -5.29 6.38 18.85
CA SER A 86 -4.87 6.52 20.25
C SER A 86 -3.86 5.46 20.74
N SER A 87 -3.42 4.51 19.90
CA SER A 87 -2.76 3.29 20.34
C SER A 87 -1.61 2.81 19.44
N GLY A 88 -0.92 3.71 18.73
CA GLY A 88 0.41 3.38 18.18
C GLY A 88 0.68 3.85 16.76
N VAL A 89 1.85 3.45 16.25
CA VAL A 89 2.32 3.72 14.88
C VAL A 89 1.59 2.82 13.90
N HIS A 90 1.04 3.39 12.83
CA HIS A 90 0.45 2.63 11.73
C HIS A 90 1.44 2.48 10.57
N ARG A 91 1.46 1.31 9.92
CA ARG A 91 2.27 1.04 8.72
C ARG A 91 1.48 0.20 7.71
N ALA A 92 1.73 0.43 6.43
CA ALA A 92 1.21 -0.41 5.38
C ALA A 92 2.14 -1.61 5.11
N GLY A 93 1.57 -2.77 4.81
CA GLY A 93 2.34 -3.97 4.48
C GLY A 93 1.49 -5.04 3.79
N GLY A 94 2.15 -6.08 3.29
CA GLY A 94 1.49 -7.29 2.80
C GLY A 94 1.30 -8.33 3.90
N TYR A 95 0.51 -9.38 3.61
CA TYR A 95 0.20 -10.47 4.55
C TYR A 95 1.46 -11.14 5.15
N LEU A 96 2.59 -11.14 4.43
CA LEU A 96 3.82 -11.82 4.81
C LEU A 96 4.83 -10.94 5.57
N VAL A 97 4.64 -9.62 5.65
CA VAL A 97 5.64 -8.77 6.32
C VAL A 97 5.01 -7.51 6.92
N PRO A 98 5.07 -7.31 8.25
CA PRO A 98 5.26 -5.97 8.77
C PRO A 98 6.71 -5.60 8.46
N LYS A 99 7.00 -5.01 7.29
CA LYS A 99 8.37 -4.53 7.00
C LYS A 99 8.72 -3.38 7.93
N LEU A 100 9.27 -3.73 9.09
CA LEU A 100 10.21 -2.92 9.83
C LEU A 100 11.45 -2.77 8.94
N ASN A 101 11.46 -1.71 8.14
CA ASN A 101 12.73 -1.13 7.70
C ASN A 101 13.38 -0.45 8.91
#